data_AF-F3KN74-F1
#
_entry.id   AF-F3KN74-F1
#
_cell.length_a   1.000
_cell.length_b   1.000
_cell.length_c   1.000
_cell.angle_alpha   90.00
_cell.angle_beta   90.00
_cell.angle_gamma   90.00
#
_symmetry.space_group_name_H-M   'P 1'
#
loop_
_entity.id
_entity.type
_entity.pdbx_description
1 polymer ?
#
loop_
_entity_poly.entity_id
_entity_poly.type
_entity_poly.pdbx_seq_one_letter_code
_entity_poly.pdbx_strand_id
1 'polypeptide(L)'
;MCGLPFEAYDRFILGTLGDDKLKGTNGNDLIYGLAGDDKIEGKNGNDCIIGGPGDDHINGGNGNDTIEGNEGNDTIEGNNGDDTISGGDGNDKIQGNNDDDFIYGGSGNDKIRGNNGDDFIDGGDNTDECKGGNGSNTVINCEEEDKKHDEDKVEDKKVKEAEDKAKKDKEEADKKVKEAEDKANKKK
;
A
#
# COMPACT_ATOMS: atom_id res chain seq x y z
N MET A 1 3.27 19.87 -6.86
CA MET A 1 2.35 20.98 -7.17
C MET A 1 2.54 21.47 -8.58
N CYS A 2 1.44 21.44 -9.33
CA CYS A 2 1.39 21.90 -10.71
C CYS A 2 1.69 23.40 -10.82
N GLY A 3 2.94 23.73 -11.14
CA GLY A 3 3.46 25.09 -11.10
C GLY A 3 4.16 25.52 -12.38
N LEU A 4 4.11 24.70 -13.43
CA LEU A 4 4.69 25.06 -14.72
C LEU A 4 3.80 26.10 -15.44
N PRO A 5 4.41 27.01 -16.22
CA PRO A 5 3.65 27.95 -17.03
C PRO A 5 2.74 27.20 -18.01
N PHE A 6 1.56 27.74 -18.30
CA PHE A 6 0.54 27.12 -19.16
C PHE A 6 1.08 26.65 -20.53
N GLU A 7 2.11 27.29 -21.06
CA GLU A 7 2.77 26.91 -22.32
C GLU A 7 3.56 25.59 -22.24
N ALA A 8 3.74 25.02 -21.05
CA ALA A 8 4.40 23.72 -20.84
C ALA A 8 3.47 22.52 -21.06
N TYR A 9 2.16 22.77 -21.21
CA TYR A 9 1.15 21.75 -21.41
C TYR A 9 0.58 21.81 -22.83
N ASP A 10 0.44 20.65 -23.46
CA ASP A 10 -0.13 20.43 -24.77
C ASP A 10 -1.66 20.62 -24.75
N ARG A 11 -2.32 20.24 -23.66
CA ARG A 11 -3.78 20.38 -23.51
C ARG A 11 -4.20 20.79 -22.11
N PHE A 12 -5.32 21.51 -22.06
CA PHE A 12 -6.09 21.77 -20.85
C PHE A 12 -7.41 21.01 -20.90
N ILE A 13 -7.69 20.21 -19.88
CA ILE A 13 -8.90 19.39 -19.74
C ILE A 13 -9.57 19.77 -18.42
N LEU A 14 -10.88 20.07 -18.49
CA LEU A 14 -11.68 20.48 -17.35
C LEU A 14 -12.94 19.63 -17.30
N GLY A 15 -13.18 19.00 -16.14
CA GLY A 15 -14.44 18.34 -15.80
C GLY A 15 -15.54 19.32 -15.45
N THR A 16 -16.54 18.82 -14.74
CA THR A 16 -17.76 19.49 -14.33
C THR A 16 -17.88 19.44 -12.81
N LEU A 17 -19.07 19.62 -12.23
CA LEU A 17 -19.26 19.51 -10.77
C LEU A 17 -19.91 18.18 -10.38
N GLY A 18 -19.86 17.19 -11.26
CA GLY A 18 -20.29 15.82 -10.95
C GLY A 18 -19.44 14.84 -11.74
N ASP A 19 -19.70 13.56 -11.52
CA ASP A 19 -18.82 12.46 -11.94
C ASP A 19 -18.46 12.47 -13.43
N ASP A 20 -17.17 12.62 -13.71
CA ASP A 20 -16.62 12.73 -15.05
C ASP A 20 -15.73 11.54 -15.45
N LYS A 21 -15.52 11.43 -16.77
CA LYS A 21 -14.52 10.54 -17.35
C LYS A 21 -13.59 11.36 -18.22
N LEU A 22 -12.43 11.67 -17.67
CA LEU A 22 -11.44 12.54 -18.28
C LEU A 22 -10.29 11.69 -18.81
N LYS A 23 -9.78 12.07 -19.98
CA LYS A 23 -8.71 11.36 -20.66
C LYS A 23 -7.80 12.35 -21.38
N GLY A 24 -6.53 12.35 -20.99
CA GLY A 24 -5.43 13.04 -21.62
C GLY A 24 -5.09 12.52 -23.01
N THR A 25 -3.93 12.92 -23.49
CA THR A 25 -3.41 12.78 -24.83
C THR A 25 -2.13 11.94 -24.79
N ASN A 26 -1.12 12.25 -25.59
CA ASN A 26 0.18 11.58 -25.49
C ASN A 26 1.29 12.58 -25.16
N GLY A 27 0.93 13.82 -24.87
CA GLY A 27 1.83 14.87 -24.45
C GLY A 27 1.34 15.43 -23.13
N ASN A 28 2.13 16.33 -22.55
CA ASN A 28 1.93 16.86 -21.21
C ASN A 28 0.57 17.55 -21.09
N ASP A 29 -0.33 17.05 -20.27
CA ASP A 29 -1.65 17.62 -20.10
C ASP A 29 -1.82 18.28 -18.73
N LEU A 30 -2.74 19.24 -18.65
CA LEU A 30 -3.23 19.81 -17.41
C LEU A 30 -4.71 19.44 -17.26
N ILE A 31 -5.01 18.58 -16.30
CA ILE A 31 -6.33 17.97 -16.10
C ILE A 31 -6.89 18.35 -14.73
N TYR A 32 -8.11 18.89 -14.72
CA TYR A 32 -8.88 19.19 -13.51
C TYR A 32 -10.19 18.40 -13.52
N GLY A 33 -10.38 17.50 -12.55
CA GLY A 33 -11.64 16.80 -12.27
C GLY A 33 -12.73 17.76 -11.81
N LEU A 34 -12.36 18.60 -10.83
CA LEU A 34 -13.23 19.49 -10.05
C LEU A 34 -14.00 18.71 -8.99
N ALA A 35 -15.33 18.72 -8.99
CA ALA A 35 -16.10 18.05 -7.94
C ALA A 35 -16.85 16.85 -8.51
N GLY A 36 -17.05 15.82 -7.71
CA GLY A 36 -17.70 14.57 -8.12
C GLY A 36 -16.70 13.41 -8.08
N ASP A 37 -17.20 12.18 -8.23
CA ASP A 37 -16.34 10.99 -8.19
C ASP A 37 -15.80 10.72 -9.61
N ASP A 38 -14.59 11.19 -9.90
CA ASP A 38 -14.05 11.24 -11.25
C ASP A 38 -13.22 10.02 -11.62
N LYS A 39 -13.14 9.77 -12.94
CA LYS A 39 -12.17 8.83 -13.52
C LYS A 39 -11.25 9.57 -14.47
N ILE A 40 -9.97 9.65 -14.13
CA ILE A 40 -8.99 10.45 -14.83
C ILE A 40 -7.83 9.58 -15.32
N GLU A 41 -7.51 9.67 -16.61
CA GLU A 41 -6.35 9.00 -17.23
C GLU A 41 -5.45 10.05 -17.91
N GLY A 42 -4.21 10.25 -17.46
CA GLY A 42 -3.22 11.15 -18.10
C GLY A 42 -2.67 10.60 -19.42
N LYS A 43 -2.24 9.33 -19.38
CA LYS A 43 -1.69 8.49 -20.47
C LYS A 43 -0.19 8.61 -20.68
N ASN A 44 0.29 9.48 -21.55
CA ASN A 44 1.72 9.64 -21.82
C ASN A 44 2.05 11.11 -21.76
N GLY A 45 3.27 11.43 -21.38
CA GLY A 45 3.69 12.81 -21.17
C GLY A 45 3.80 13.06 -19.67
N ASN A 46 4.37 14.20 -19.31
CA ASN A 46 4.46 14.61 -17.93
C ASN A 46 3.20 15.41 -17.60
N ASP A 47 2.22 14.73 -17.03
CA ASP A 47 0.90 15.28 -16.80
C ASP A 47 0.81 15.98 -15.43
N CYS A 48 -0.05 16.99 -15.37
CA CYS A 48 -0.56 17.52 -14.12
C CYS A 48 -2.02 17.13 -13.98
N ILE A 49 -2.34 16.40 -12.92
CA ILE A 49 -3.69 15.91 -12.66
C ILE A 49 -4.14 16.34 -11.27
N ILE A 50 -5.29 17.02 -11.22
CA ILE A 50 -5.94 17.48 -9.99
C ILE A 50 -7.34 16.88 -9.98
N GLY A 51 -7.60 15.95 -9.05
CA GLY A 51 -8.92 15.33 -8.85
C GLY A 51 -9.94 16.36 -8.39
N GLY A 52 -9.77 16.80 -7.14
CA GLY A 52 -10.61 17.79 -6.48
C GLY A 52 -11.51 17.11 -5.45
N PRO A 53 -12.64 17.70 -5.04
CA PRO A 53 -13.53 17.04 -4.08
C PRO A 53 -14.30 15.85 -4.67
N GLY A 54 -14.17 14.66 -4.10
CA GLY A 54 -14.87 13.44 -4.51
C GLY A 54 -14.00 12.19 -4.29
N ASP A 55 -14.59 10.99 -4.36
CA ASP A 55 -13.79 9.75 -4.31
C ASP A 55 -13.26 9.42 -5.73
N ASP A 56 -12.08 9.93 -6.08
CA ASP A 56 -11.54 9.90 -7.43
C ASP A 56 -10.75 8.62 -7.75
N HIS A 57 -10.72 8.27 -9.04
CA HIS A 57 -9.84 7.23 -9.58
C HIS A 57 -8.91 7.84 -10.62
N ILE A 58 -7.63 7.97 -10.27
CA ILE A 58 -6.64 8.69 -11.06
C ILE A 58 -5.53 7.74 -11.50
N ASN A 59 -5.22 7.74 -12.80
CA ASN A 59 -4.09 7.05 -13.39
C ASN A 59 -3.22 8.06 -14.15
N GLY A 60 -1.99 8.28 -13.70
CA GLY A 60 -1.00 9.17 -14.33
C GLY A 60 -0.63 8.66 -15.72
N GLY A 61 0.05 7.52 -15.76
CA GLY A 61 0.35 6.79 -16.99
C GLY A 61 1.85 6.66 -17.22
N ASN A 62 2.36 7.24 -18.30
CA ASN A 62 3.79 7.21 -18.61
C ASN A 62 4.33 8.62 -18.62
N GLY A 63 5.43 8.85 -17.93
CA GLY A 63 6.04 10.16 -17.80
C GLY A 63 6.11 10.55 -16.34
N ASN A 64 6.76 11.67 -16.06
CA ASN A 64 6.91 12.12 -14.69
C ASN A 64 5.71 12.99 -14.35
N ASP A 65 4.72 12.41 -13.69
CA ASP A 65 3.43 13.03 -13.45
C ASP A 65 3.40 13.77 -12.11
N THR A 66 2.55 14.78 -12.01
CA THR A 66 2.19 15.44 -10.75
C THR A 66 0.71 15.22 -10.50
N ILE A 67 0.36 14.49 -9.46
CA ILE A 67 -1.00 14.06 -9.17
C ILE A 67 -1.42 14.55 -7.78
N GLU A 68 -2.58 15.20 -7.70
CA GLU A 68 -3.20 15.67 -6.45
C GLU A 68 -4.65 15.14 -6.40
N GLY A 69 -4.95 14.23 -5.46
CA GLY A 69 -6.31 13.73 -5.20
C GLY A 69 -7.20 14.83 -4.64
N ASN A 70 -6.76 15.45 -3.54
CA ASN A 70 -7.47 16.46 -2.73
C ASN A 70 -8.47 15.83 -1.76
N GLU A 71 -9.73 16.27 -1.72
CA GLU A 71 -10.67 15.84 -0.69
C GLU A 71 -11.47 14.62 -1.14
N GLY A 72 -11.35 13.50 -0.44
CA GLY A 72 -12.08 12.27 -0.75
C GLY A 72 -11.23 11.03 -0.50
N ASN A 73 -11.80 9.84 -0.64
CA ASN A 73 -11.03 8.60 -0.55
C ASN A 73 -10.60 8.19 -1.96
N ASP A 74 -9.42 8.65 -2.36
CA ASP A 74 -8.95 8.53 -3.72
C ASP A 74 -8.24 7.20 -3.97
N THR A 75 -8.25 6.77 -5.22
CA THR A 75 -7.41 5.68 -5.72
C THR A 75 -6.50 6.22 -6.81
N ILE A 76 -5.21 6.29 -6.51
CA ILE A 76 -4.21 6.93 -7.36
C ILE A 76 -3.13 5.93 -7.78
N GLU A 77 -2.84 5.88 -9.08
CA GLU A 77 -1.74 5.10 -9.67
C GLU A 77 -0.84 6.04 -10.49
N GLY A 78 0.43 6.18 -10.08
CA GLY A 78 1.45 6.93 -10.84
C GLY A 78 1.77 6.25 -12.18
N ASN A 79 2.22 5.01 -12.09
CA ASN A 79 2.58 4.07 -13.17
C ASN A 79 4.07 4.11 -13.56
N ASN A 80 4.45 4.68 -14.70
CA ASN A 80 5.84 4.70 -15.13
C ASN A 80 6.37 6.12 -15.14
N GLY A 81 7.56 6.34 -14.61
CA GLY A 81 8.19 7.64 -14.52
C GLY A 81 8.34 8.08 -13.07
N ASP A 82 9.19 9.08 -12.83
CA ASP A 82 9.42 9.57 -11.47
C ASP A 82 8.25 10.49 -11.09
N ASP A 83 7.25 9.95 -10.38
CA ASP A 83 6.01 10.66 -10.10
C ASP A 83 6.05 11.46 -8.80
N THR A 84 5.22 12.49 -8.72
CA THR A 84 4.92 13.21 -7.47
C THR A 84 3.42 13.11 -7.19
N ILE A 85 3.06 12.39 -6.13
CA ILE A 85 1.68 12.03 -5.82
C ILE A 85 1.30 12.53 -4.42
N SER A 86 0.16 13.20 -4.30
CA SER A 86 -0.49 13.56 -3.05
C SER A 86 -1.90 12.97 -3.01
N GLY A 87 -2.23 12.21 -1.97
CA GLY A 87 -3.60 11.75 -1.68
C GLY A 87 -4.49 12.93 -1.31
N GLY A 88 -4.22 13.55 -0.16
CA GLY A 88 -4.94 14.73 0.30
C GLY A 88 -5.71 14.44 1.58
N ASP A 89 -6.97 14.84 1.66
CA ASP A 89 -7.83 14.57 2.81
C ASP A 89 -8.71 13.34 2.53
N GLY A 90 -8.55 12.26 3.28
CA GLY A 90 -9.39 11.06 3.15
C GLY A 90 -8.61 9.79 3.42
N ASN A 91 -9.19 8.62 3.17
CA ASN A 91 -8.43 7.36 3.29
C ASN A 91 -8.05 6.89 1.89
N ASP A 92 -6.86 7.25 1.47
CA ASP A 92 -6.42 7.10 0.09
C ASP A 92 -5.75 5.76 -0.16
N LYS A 93 -5.78 5.34 -1.42
CA LYS A 93 -5.01 4.20 -1.92
C LYS A 93 -4.07 4.69 -3.00
N ILE A 94 -2.78 4.69 -2.70
CA ILE A 94 -1.77 5.24 -3.61
C ILE A 94 -0.78 4.16 -4.01
N GLN A 95 -0.51 4.06 -5.31
CA GLN A 95 0.53 3.21 -5.87
C GLN A 95 1.45 4.04 -6.77
N GLY A 96 2.73 4.14 -6.42
CA GLY A 96 3.76 4.75 -7.28
C GLY A 96 3.98 3.93 -8.55
N ASN A 97 4.28 2.65 -8.35
CA ASN A 97 4.52 1.59 -9.35
C ASN A 97 5.98 1.45 -9.79
N ASN A 98 6.42 2.11 -10.86
CA ASN A 98 7.77 1.94 -11.39
C ASN A 98 8.51 3.26 -11.39
N ASP A 99 9.81 3.17 -11.15
CA ASP A 99 10.74 4.31 -11.09
C ASP A 99 10.63 5.07 -9.76
N ASP A 100 11.38 6.16 -9.58
CA ASP A 100 11.62 6.72 -8.24
C ASP A 100 10.54 7.75 -7.87
N ASP A 101 9.63 7.39 -6.96
CA ASP A 101 8.45 8.20 -6.66
C ASP A 101 8.54 9.05 -5.39
N PHE A 102 7.84 10.20 -5.39
CA PHE A 102 7.55 11.00 -4.21
C PHE A 102 6.06 10.90 -3.86
N ILE A 103 5.73 10.25 -2.75
CA ILE A 103 4.34 9.98 -2.37
C ILE A 103 4.02 10.56 -0.99
N TYR A 104 2.94 11.32 -0.92
CA TYR A 104 2.39 11.92 0.29
C TYR A 104 0.95 11.42 0.48
N GLY A 105 0.65 10.78 1.62
CA GLY A 105 -0.71 10.34 1.96
C GLY A 105 -1.60 11.54 2.25
N GLY A 106 -1.34 12.22 3.37
CA GLY A 106 -2.02 13.45 3.73
C GLY A 106 -2.75 13.29 5.05
N SER A 107 -4.03 13.68 5.10
CA SER A 107 -4.87 13.47 6.29
C SER A 107 -5.70 12.21 6.11
N GLY A 108 -5.61 11.24 7.02
CA GLY A 108 -6.53 10.10 7.08
C GLY A 108 -5.79 8.79 7.25
N ASN A 109 -6.42 7.64 7.04
CA ASN A 109 -5.72 6.36 7.18
C ASN A 109 -5.43 5.79 5.80
N ASP A 110 -4.24 6.07 5.29
CA ASP A 110 -3.88 5.82 3.91
C ASP A 110 -3.26 4.43 3.71
N LYS A 111 -3.34 3.93 2.48
CA LYS A 111 -2.64 2.73 2.02
C LYS A 111 -1.72 3.08 0.87
N ILE A 112 -0.42 3.08 1.11
CA ILE A 112 0.59 3.57 0.17
C ILE A 112 1.55 2.46 -0.22
N ARG A 113 1.79 2.28 -1.52
CA ARG A 113 2.83 1.37 -2.04
C ARG A 113 3.70 2.07 -3.07
N GLY A 114 5.00 2.16 -2.83
CA GLY A 114 5.97 2.66 -3.83
C GLY A 114 6.16 1.65 -4.98
N ASN A 115 6.29 0.37 -4.63
CA ASN A 115 6.54 -0.77 -5.50
C ASN A 115 7.99 -0.88 -6.01
N ASN A 116 8.33 -0.40 -7.20
CA ASN A 116 9.67 -0.54 -7.77
C ASN A 116 10.33 0.83 -7.92
N GLY A 117 11.43 1.08 -7.24
CA GLY A 117 12.13 2.35 -7.35
C GLY A 117 12.83 2.66 -6.04
N ASP A 118 13.60 3.73 -5.99
CA ASP A 118 14.07 4.33 -4.74
C ASP A 118 13.05 5.39 -4.30
N ASP A 119 12.02 4.97 -3.58
CA ASP A 119 10.84 5.78 -3.27
C ASP A 119 11.01 6.64 -2.00
N PHE A 120 10.41 7.82 -2.01
CA PHE A 120 10.11 8.59 -0.80
C PHE A 120 8.62 8.52 -0.50
N ILE A 121 8.26 8.05 0.69
CA ILE A 121 6.87 7.94 1.16
C ILE A 121 6.72 8.64 2.50
N ASP A 122 5.76 9.56 2.58
CA ASP A 122 5.29 10.18 3.81
C ASP A 122 3.80 9.87 3.98
N GLY A 123 3.43 9.08 5.00
CA GLY A 123 2.03 8.76 5.29
C GLY A 123 1.21 9.98 5.67
N GLY A 124 1.82 10.96 6.35
CA GLY A 124 1.15 12.16 6.82
C GLY A 124 0.58 12.02 8.23
N ASP A 125 -0.62 12.57 8.43
CA ASP A 125 -1.33 12.51 9.70
C ASP A 125 -2.05 11.16 9.83
N ASN A 126 -2.49 10.81 11.05
CA ASN A 126 -3.27 9.58 11.33
C ASN A 126 -2.45 8.28 11.16
N THR A 127 -3.12 7.15 10.86
CA THR A 127 -2.54 5.80 10.91
C THR A 127 -2.47 5.24 9.49
N ASP A 128 -1.27 5.22 8.92
CA ASP A 128 -1.06 4.84 7.53
C ASP A 128 -0.37 3.49 7.36
N GLU A 129 -0.80 2.72 6.37
CA GLU A 129 -0.18 1.47 5.94
C GLU A 129 0.69 1.73 4.72
N CYS A 130 2.00 1.85 4.90
CA CYS A 130 2.92 2.14 3.80
C CYS A 130 3.93 1.02 3.54
N LYS A 131 4.27 0.83 2.26
CA LYS A 131 5.32 -0.07 1.84
C LYS A 131 6.13 0.52 0.69
N GLY A 132 7.42 0.76 0.91
CA GLY A 132 8.35 1.18 -0.16
C GLY A 132 8.38 0.16 -1.30
N GLY A 133 8.76 -1.08 -1.02
CA GLY A 133 8.82 -2.13 -2.04
C GLY A 133 10.27 -2.52 -2.36
N ASN A 134 10.58 -2.76 -3.63
CA ASN A 134 11.95 -2.95 -4.12
C ASN A 134 12.73 -1.62 -4.04
N GLY A 135 14.05 -1.66 -4.17
CA GLY A 135 14.90 -0.45 -4.12
C GLY A 135 15.19 0.06 -2.70
N SER A 136 15.81 1.23 -2.64
CA SER A 136 16.31 1.91 -1.43
C SER A 136 15.36 3.02 -1.00
N ASN A 137 14.33 2.64 -0.26
CA ASN A 137 13.21 3.53 0.07
C ASN A 137 13.41 4.32 1.37
N THR A 138 12.83 5.53 1.41
CA THR A 138 12.61 6.31 2.63
C THR A 138 11.11 6.31 2.93
N VAL A 139 10.70 5.72 4.05
CA VAL A 139 9.29 5.66 4.47
C VAL A 139 9.18 6.27 5.86
N ILE A 140 8.34 7.30 6.00
CA ILE A 140 8.12 8.04 7.24
C ILE A 140 6.63 8.21 7.52
N ASN A 141 6.28 8.47 8.78
CA ASN A 141 4.90 8.68 9.24
C ASN A 141 3.93 7.56 8.83
N CYS A 142 4.44 6.33 8.80
CA CYS A 142 3.64 5.16 8.49
C CYS A 142 3.72 4.15 9.64
N GLU A 143 2.64 3.45 9.90
CA GLU A 143 2.68 2.23 10.67
C GLU A 143 3.36 1.16 9.81
N GLU A 144 4.47 0.61 10.31
CA GLU A 144 5.03 -0.59 9.69
C GLU A 144 3.93 -1.67 9.72
N GLU A 145 3.62 -2.29 8.57
CA GLU A 145 2.97 -3.61 8.56
C GLU A 145 3.79 -4.49 9.50
N ASP A 146 3.25 -4.68 10.70
CA ASP A 146 3.60 -5.66 11.69
C ASP A 146 4.81 -6.55 11.31
N LYS A 147 5.95 -6.31 11.96
CA LYS A 147 6.91 -7.39 12.27
C LYS A 147 6.28 -8.54 13.10
N LYS A 148 4.94 -8.63 13.24
CA LYS A 148 4.21 -9.69 13.98
C LYS A 148 4.02 -11.00 13.21
N HIS A 149 4.94 -11.42 12.34
CA HIS A 149 4.76 -12.73 11.71
C HIS A 149 5.94 -13.66 11.54
N ASP A 150 7.07 -13.36 12.20
CA ASP A 150 8.14 -14.35 12.38
C ASP A 150 8.41 -14.69 13.86
N GLU A 151 8.31 -13.75 14.80
CA GLU A 151 8.58 -14.06 16.22
C GLU A 151 7.46 -14.89 16.87
N ASP A 152 6.19 -14.55 16.62
CA ASP A 152 5.03 -15.30 17.14
C ASP A 152 4.94 -16.73 16.56
N LYS A 153 5.38 -16.95 15.31
CA LYS A 153 5.41 -18.29 14.71
C LYS A 153 6.52 -19.17 15.28
N VAL A 154 7.63 -18.59 15.69
CA VAL A 154 8.75 -19.32 16.31
C VAL A 154 8.36 -19.78 17.72
N GLU A 155 7.63 -18.96 18.46
CA GLU A 155 7.16 -19.32 19.81
C GLU A 155 6.09 -20.40 19.74
N ASP A 156 5.12 -20.28 18.82
CA ASP A 156 4.10 -21.32 18.57
C ASP A 156 4.69 -22.66 18.11
N LYS A 157 5.77 -22.65 17.31
CA LYS A 157 6.44 -23.87 16.86
C LYS A 157 7.19 -24.57 18.00
N LYS A 158 7.91 -23.81 18.83
CA LYS A 158 8.62 -24.36 20.01
C LYS A 158 7.64 -24.94 21.03
N VAL A 159 6.50 -24.28 21.24
CA VAL A 159 5.44 -24.76 22.14
C VAL A 159 4.84 -26.06 21.62
N LYS A 160 4.49 -26.15 20.33
CA LYS A 160 3.98 -27.39 19.72
C LYS A 160 4.98 -28.56 19.79
N GLU A 161 6.26 -28.31 19.51
CA GLU A 161 7.30 -29.33 19.62
C GLU A 161 7.48 -29.83 21.07
N ALA A 162 7.36 -28.94 22.06
CA ALA A 162 7.41 -29.30 23.48
C ALA A 162 6.18 -30.12 23.92
N GLU A 163 4.97 -29.76 23.46
CA GLU A 163 3.74 -30.49 23.77
C GLU A 163 3.74 -31.91 23.18
N ASP A 164 4.20 -32.06 21.94
CA ASP A 164 4.27 -33.38 21.28
C ASP A 164 5.30 -34.29 21.95
N LYS A 165 6.44 -33.73 22.38
CA LYS A 165 7.43 -34.46 23.18
C LYS A 165 6.84 -34.91 24.52
N ALA A 166 6.13 -34.03 25.22
CA ALA A 166 5.49 -34.35 26.50
C ALA A 166 4.42 -35.45 26.37
N LYS A 167 3.62 -35.44 25.30
CA LYS A 167 2.65 -36.51 25.02
C LYS A 167 3.32 -37.86 24.79
N LYS A 168 4.41 -37.88 24.00
CA LYS A 168 5.16 -39.11 23.72
C LYS A 168 5.81 -39.68 24.98
N ASP A 169 6.40 -38.83 25.82
CA ASP A 169 7.00 -39.25 27.08
C ASP A 169 5.94 -39.83 28.05
N LYS A 170 4.73 -39.25 28.05
CA LYS A 170 3.60 -39.76 28.84
C LYS A 170 3.11 -41.13 28.34
N GLU A 171 2.95 -41.31 27.03
CA GLU A 171 2.55 -42.60 26.45
C GLU A 171 3.58 -43.71 26.75
N GLU A 172 4.88 -43.38 26.70
CA GLU A 172 5.94 -44.33 27.03
C GLU A 172 5.93 -44.71 28.52
N ALA A 173 5.68 -43.73 29.40
CA ALA A 173 5.53 -43.98 30.83
C ALA A 173 4.32 -44.88 31.12
N ASP A 174 3.16 -44.60 30.52
CA ASP A 174 1.93 -45.40 30.69
C ASP A 174 2.12 -46.84 30.21
N LYS A 175 2.87 -47.05 29.11
CA LYS A 175 3.22 -48.39 28.63
C LYS A 175 4.12 -49.14 29.61
N LYS A 176 5.13 -48.49 30.17
CA LYS A 176 6.03 -49.10 31.17
C LYS A 176 5.28 -49.46 32.46
N VAL A 177 4.32 -48.65 32.88
CA VAL A 177 3.46 -48.93 34.04
C VAL A 177 2.62 -50.17 33.77
N LYS A 178 1.92 -50.26 32.63
CA LYS A 178 1.14 -51.45 32.26
C LYS A 178 1.99 -52.72 32.21
N GLU A 179 3.18 -52.65 31.61
CA GLU A 179 4.09 -53.81 31.56
C GLU A 179 4.59 -54.23 32.95
N ALA A 180 4.77 -53.29 33.88
CA ALA A 180 5.15 -53.57 35.26
C ALA A 180 3.99 -54.20 36.05
N GLU A 181 2.76 -53.71 35.88
CA GLU A 181 1.55 -54.26 36.47
C GLU A 181 1.27 -55.69 35.97
N ASP A 182 1.40 -55.93 34.67
CA ASP A 182 1.24 -57.26 34.06
C ASP A 182 2.28 -58.26 34.59
N LYS A 183 3.54 -57.82 34.78
CA LYS A 183 4.61 -58.64 35.38
C LYS A 183 4.38 -58.92 36.86
N ALA A 184 3.78 -57.98 37.60
CA ALA A 184 3.45 -58.16 39.01
C ALA A 184 2.28 -59.15 39.19
N ASN A 185 1.28 -59.10 38.30
CA ASN A 185 0.12 -60.00 38.35
C ASN A 185 0.41 -61.44 37.90
N LYS A 186 1.47 -61.67 37.11
CA LYS A 186 1.94 -63.03 36.76
C LYS A 186 2.79 -63.73 37.83
N LYS A 187 3.09 -63.05 38.95
CA LYS A 187 3.89 -63.59 40.07
C LYS A 187 3.06 -63.97 41.32
N LYS A 188 1.74 -63.87 41.25
CA LYS A 188 0.79 -64.42 42.24
C LYS A 188 0.20 -65.72 41.71
#